data_AF-A0A8S1H140-F1
#
_entry.id   AF-A0A8S1H140-F1
#
_cell.length_a   1.000
_cell.length_b   1.000
_cell.length_c   1.000
_cell.angle_alpha   90.00
_cell.angle_beta   90.00
_cell.angle_gamma   90.00
#
_symmetry.space_group_name_H-M   'P 1'
#
loop_
_entity.id
_entity.type
_entity.pdbx_description
1 polymer ?
#
loop_
_entity_poly.entity_id
_entity_poly.type
_entity_poly.pdbx_seq_one_letter_code
_entity_poly.pdbx_strand_id
1 'polypeptide(L)'
;MRRLTTKPKDPFKACLPVIIVPWLFFLPSTLAAVGSAVEESCSTHGAICSENAATICRNSTCISACSLRGMQECECDAEEDNYCYLCCGNSQHQCMAAHHHNILRPNGERWEREACSRCRMHGAELEGLPCDDTDPARLCIGGRCSNSVCHTKSPGSVCDRKMEKLCVDNVCENPCSRFAPHLMVCDCPAIDQDTGFASEDRCQLCCYDFNLKPASRRCQNAYRKYKIMDMFQKPIWRVGLECAGGKVCNKFGVCSASNLPFLLPFLLIMLYQFLCQF
;
A
#
# COMPACT_ATOMS: atom_id res chain seq x y z
N MET A 1 27.65 -29.64 -50.35
CA MET A 1 28.50 -29.83 -49.16
C MET A 1 29.40 -28.60 -48.99
N ARG A 2 29.00 -27.67 -48.13
CA ARG A 2 29.75 -26.44 -47.83
C ARG A 2 30.60 -26.65 -46.57
N ARG A 3 31.72 -25.91 -46.55
CA ARG A 3 32.96 -26.13 -45.80
C ARG A 3 33.04 -25.17 -44.59
N LEU A 4 33.97 -25.48 -43.67
CA LEU A 4 34.70 -24.60 -42.72
C LEU A 4 34.03 -24.35 -41.35
N THR A 5 34.48 -24.96 -40.24
CA THR A 5 35.69 -24.76 -39.40
C THR A 5 35.73 -23.47 -38.56
N THR A 6 35.38 -23.64 -37.28
CA THR A 6 36.06 -23.23 -36.03
C THR A 6 36.83 -21.90 -35.87
N LYS A 7 36.55 -21.29 -34.69
CA LYS A 7 37.41 -20.60 -33.69
C LYS A 7 37.38 -19.05 -33.60
N PRO A 8 37.67 -18.49 -32.40
CA PRO A 8 36.91 -17.41 -31.74
C PRO A 8 37.72 -16.10 -31.59
N LYS A 9 37.09 -15.02 -31.08
CA LYS A 9 37.75 -13.83 -30.52
C LYS A 9 36.77 -12.93 -29.74
N ASP A 10 36.93 -12.89 -28.42
CA ASP A 10 36.65 -11.69 -27.59
C ASP A 10 37.94 -10.83 -27.55
N PRO A 11 38.02 -9.69 -26.84
CA PRO A 11 37.06 -8.62 -26.54
C PRO A 11 37.61 -7.23 -26.96
N PHE A 12 36.80 -6.20 -27.21
CA PHE A 12 37.31 -4.82 -27.19
C PHE A 12 36.30 -3.79 -26.67
N LYS A 13 36.76 -3.09 -25.64
CA LYS A 13 36.26 -1.82 -25.08
C LYS A 13 36.01 -0.77 -26.17
N ALA A 14 34.97 0.02 -25.98
CA ALA A 14 34.99 1.44 -26.35
C ALA A 14 34.16 2.26 -25.36
N CYS A 15 34.82 3.28 -24.82
CA CYS A 15 34.31 4.27 -23.87
C CYS A 15 33.93 5.57 -24.60
N LEU A 16 33.03 6.34 -23.96
CA LEU A 16 32.75 7.79 -24.08
C LEU A 16 32.04 8.31 -25.35
N PRO A 17 31.47 9.56 -25.33
CA PRO A 17 31.33 10.55 -24.25
C PRO A 17 29.86 10.96 -23.97
N VAL A 18 29.45 11.31 -22.74
CA VAL A 18 29.42 12.67 -22.16
C VAL A 18 28.98 13.76 -23.16
N ILE A 19 27.72 14.18 -23.06
CA ILE A 19 27.26 15.47 -23.60
C ILE A 19 26.69 16.29 -22.42
N ILE A 20 27.41 17.36 -22.14
CA ILE A 20 27.06 18.47 -21.25
C ILE A 20 26.36 19.50 -22.14
N VAL A 21 25.17 19.95 -21.76
CA VAL A 21 24.67 21.28 -22.17
C VAL A 21 24.03 21.95 -20.94
N PRO A 22 24.53 23.14 -20.54
CA PRO A 22 24.01 23.92 -19.40
C PRO A 22 22.89 24.88 -19.85
N TRP A 23 22.60 25.91 -19.04
CA TRP A 23 21.62 27.00 -19.23
C TRP A 23 20.21 26.67 -18.70
N LEU A 24 19.53 27.46 -17.87
CA LEU A 24 19.83 28.61 -17.01
C LEU A 24 18.60 28.76 -16.09
N PHE A 25 18.83 29.23 -14.86
CA PHE A 25 18.00 30.17 -14.09
C PHE A 25 16.50 30.26 -14.41
N PHE A 26 15.64 29.93 -13.44
CA PHE A 26 14.52 30.80 -13.02
C PHE A 26 13.89 30.26 -11.72
N LEU A 27 14.10 30.99 -10.62
CA LEU A 27 13.24 31.11 -9.44
C LEU A 27 13.50 32.54 -8.90
N PRO A 28 12.57 33.20 -8.16
CA PRO A 28 11.27 32.73 -7.69
C PRO A 28 10.13 33.73 -7.99
N SER A 29 8.87 33.29 -7.88
CA SER A 29 7.76 34.22 -7.65
C SER A 29 6.87 33.64 -6.56
N THR A 30 7.08 34.22 -5.39
CA THR A 30 6.29 34.09 -4.18
C THR A 30 4.88 34.61 -4.40
N LEU A 31 3.89 33.73 -4.28
CA LEU A 31 2.53 34.10 -3.90
C LEU A 31 2.24 33.40 -2.57
N ALA A 32 2.59 34.10 -1.50
CA ALA A 32 2.06 33.80 -0.18
C ALA A 32 0.56 34.09 -0.23
N ALA A 33 -0.25 33.04 -0.29
CA ALA A 33 -1.65 33.13 0.06
C ALA A 33 -1.71 33.49 1.56
N VAL A 34 -2.06 34.74 1.85
CA VAL A 34 -2.43 35.15 3.21
C VAL A 34 -3.78 34.50 3.48
N GLY A 35 -3.75 33.27 4.00
CA GLY A 35 -4.89 32.67 4.65
C GLY A 35 -5.28 33.56 5.81
N SER A 36 -6.52 34.07 5.80
CA SER A 36 -7.09 34.79 6.92
C SER A 36 -7.03 33.90 8.16
N ALA A 37 -6.12 34.22 9.09
CA ALA A 37 -6.18 33.71 10.43
C ALA A 37 -7.43 34.32 11.08
N VAL A 38 -8.47 33.50 11.24
CA VAL A 38 -9.56 33.82 12.15
C VAL A 38 -8.91 33.89 13.54
N GLU A 39 -8.77 35.09 14.11
CA GLU A 39 -8.41 35.26 15.52
C GLU A 39 -9.54 34.69 16.37
N GLU A 40 -9.54 33.37 16.56
CA GLU A 40 -10.33 32.72 17.58
C GLU A 40 -9.79 33.17 18.94
N SER A 41 -10.52 34.11 19.55
CA SER A 41 -10.27 34.54 20.92
C SER A 41 -10.62 33.40 21.87
N CYS A 42 -9.71 33.03 22.75
CA CYS A 42 -9.89 31.95 23.71
C CYS A 42 -9.83 32.47 25.15
N SER A 43 -10.54 31.82 26.07
CA SER A 43 -10.78 32.36 27.42
C SER A 43 -9.82 31.82 28.49
N THR A 44 -9.33 30.60 28.32
CA THR A 44 -8.60 29.85 29.36
C THR A 44 -7.24 29.42 28.85
N HIS A 45 -6.17 29.92 29.49
CA HIS A 45 -4.80 29.57 29.12
C HIS A 45 -4.58 28.05 29.19
N GLY A 46 -4.01 27.48 28.12
CA GLY A 46 -3.76 26.05 27.99
C GLY A 46 -4.97 25.20 27.60
N ALA A 47 -6.17 25.77 27.45
CA ALA A 47 -7.31 25.03 26.91
C ALA A 47 -7.13 24.73 25.42
N ILE A 48 -7.68 23.61 24.96
CA ILE A 48 -7.69 23.25 23.54
C ILE A 48 -8.70 24.15 22.83
N CYS A 49 -8.26 24.83 21.77
CA CYS A 49 -9.15 25.61 20.90
C CYS A 49 -9.76 24.72 19.82
N SER A 50 -8.93 23.90 19.18
CA SER A 50 -9.37 22.94 18.15
C SER A 50 -8.55 21.67 18.26
N GLU A 51 -9.24 20.53 18.35
CA GLU A 51 -8.60 19.22 18.35
C GLU A 51 -8.00 18.89 16.97
N ASN A 52 -8.72 19.21 15.89
CA ASN A 52 -8.32 18.88 14.52
C ASN A 52 -7.15 19.73 14.04
N ALA A 53 -7.11 21.00 14.42
CA ALA A 53 -6.02 21.91 14.08
C ALA A 53 -4.88 21.90 15.12
N ALA A 54 -4.98 21.04 16.14
CA ALA A 54 -4.06 20.96 17.25
C ALA A 54 -3.68 22.33 17.86
N THR A 55 -4.67 23.20 18.04
CA THR A 55 -4.47 24.56 18.58
C THR A 55 -4.87 24.64 20.04
N ILE A 56 -4.14 25.48 20.77
CA ILE A 56 -4.32 25.71 22.20
C ILE A 56 -4.33 27.21 22.49
N CYS A 57 -4.97 27.57 23.59
CA CYS A 57 -5.10 28.94 24.00
C CYS A 57 -3.84 29.46 24.70
N ARG A 58 -3.25 30.52 24.17
CA ARG A 58 -2.17 31.28 24.80
C ARG A 58 -2.41 32.77 24.63
N ASN A 59 -2.37 33.54 25.72
CA ASN A 59 -2.59 34.99 25.71
C ASN A 59 -3.88 35.40 24.99
N SER A 60 -4.97 34.67 25.25
CA SER A 60 -6.28 34.87 24.63
C SER A 60 -6.34 34.65 23.11
N THR A 61 -5.30 34.04 22.53
CA THR A 61 -5.24 33.67 21.11
C THR A 61 -5.00 32.17 20.96
N CYS A 62 -5.64 31.55 19.98
CA CYS A 62 -5.39 30.16 19.64
C CYS A 62 -4.12 30.03 18.79
N ILE A 63 -3.14 29.29 19.30
CA ILE A 63 -1.86 29.04 18.63
C ILE A 63 -1.66 27.53 18.44
N SER A 64 -0.83 27.14 17.47
CA SER A 64 -0.43 25.74 17.30
C SER A 64 0.24 25.19 18.57
N ALA A 65 -0.08 23.94 18.93
CA ALA A 65 0.58 23.24 20.04
C ALA A 65 2.10 23.15 19.85
N CYS A 66 2.61 23.06 18.60
CA CYS A 66 4.05 23.07 18.32
C CYS A 66 4.73 24.36 18.81
N SER A 67 4.03 25.49 18.77
CA SER A 67 4.56 26.81 19.15
C SER A 67 4.85 26.94 20.65
N LEU A 68 4.34 26.05 21.51
CA LEU A 68 4.71 26.00 22.93
C LEU A 68 6.21 25.79 23.15
N ARG A 69 6.86 25.06 22.24
CA ARG A 69 8.31 24.77 22.29
C ARG A 69 9.11 25.57 21.26
N GLY A 70 8.51 26.60 20.67
CA GLY A 70 9.15 27.35 19.56
C GLY A 70 9.35 26.48 18.31
N MET A 71 8.46 25.51 18.09
CA MET A 71 8.43 24.67 16.90
C MET A 71 7.26 25.04 16.01
N GLN A 72 7.30 24.59 14.76
CA GLN A 72 6.22 24.72 13.80
C GLN A 72 5.73 23.34 13.39
N GLU A 73 4.49 23.29 12.90
CA GLU A 73 3.94 22.11 12.25
C GLU A 73 4.73 21.80 10.98
N CYS A 74 5.00 20.52 10.78
CA CYS A 74 5.81 20.04 9.67
C CYS A 74 5.35 18.63 9.28
N GLU A 75 5.90 18.10 8.19
CA GLU A 75 5.65 16.73 7.75
C GLU A 75 6.77 15.82 8.29
N CYS A 76 6.42 14.87 9.17
CA CYS A 76 7.29 13.82 9.67
C CYS A 76 7.86 12.98 8.52
N ASP A 77 9.06 12.44 8.73
CA ASP A 77 9.72 11.56 7.76
C ASP A 77 8.98 10.21 7.59
N ALA A 78 8.27 9.76 8.63
CA ALA A 78 7.44 8.57 8.57
C ALA A 78 6.00 8.93 8.16
N GLU A 79 5.55 8.40 7.03
CA GLU A 79 4.19 8.63 6.51
C GLU A 79 3.10 8.17 7.48
N GLU A 80 3.36 7.12 8.26
CA GLU A 80 2.46 6.63 9.33
C GLU A 80 2.26 7.68 10.43
N ASP A 81 3.32 8.44 10.76
CA ASP A 81 3.27 9.45 11.81
C ASP A 81 2.53 10.72 11.36
N ASN A 82 2.68 11.12 10.10
CA ASN A 82 1.93 12.25 9.51
C ASN A 82 0.42 12.04 9.60
N TYR A 83 0.02 10.79 9.48
CA TYR A 83 -1.38 10.43 9.56
C TYR A 83 -1.87 10.47 11.00
N CYS A 84 -1.18 9.78 11.91
CA CYS A 84 -1.70 9.59 13.26
C CYS A 84 -1.44 10.75 14.21
N TYR A 85 -0.37 11.52 14.02
CA TYR A 85 0.12 12.46 15.02
C TYR A 85 0.30 13.86 14.46
N LEU A 86 0.20 14.85 15.35
CA LEU A 86 0.77 16.16 15.11
C LEU A 86 2.29 16.02 15.00
N CYS A 87 2.90 16.54 13.95
CA CYS A 87 4.34 16.56 13.72
C CYS A 87 4.89 17.98 13.96
N CYS A 88 5.94 18.09 14.78
CA CYS A 88 6.56 19.35 15.14
C CYS A 88 8.07 19.33 14.91
N GLY A 89 8.63 20.44 14.45
CA GLY A 89 10.06 20.59 14.21
C GLY A 89 10.48 22.05 14.08
N ASN A 90 11.79 22.29 14.00
CA ASN A 90 12.38 23.58 13.68
C ASN A 90 13.82 23.40 13.14
N SER A 91 14.58 24.48 13.02
CA SER A 91 15.97 24.42 12.55
C SER A 91 16.93 23.68 13.48
N GLN A 92 16.54 23.42 14.74
CA GLN A 92 17.35 22.73 15.75
C GLN A 92 16.86 21.30 16.03
N HIS A 93 15.59 21.00 15.75
CA HIS A 93 14.95 19.73 16.04
C HIS A 93 14.30 19.18 14.76
N GLN A 94 14.65 17.94 14.42
CA GLN A 94 14.04 17.22 13.31
C GLN A 94 12.52 17.16 13.45
N CYS A 95 11.82 17.17 12.31
CA CYS A 95 10.39 17.01 12.28
C CYS A 95 10.01 15.59 12.74
N MET A 96 9.37 15.49 13.90
CA MET A 96 8.94 14.22 14.49
C MET A 96 7.59 14.41 15.19
N ALA A 97 6.91 13.31 15.50
CA ALA A 97 5.64 13.37 16.21
C ALA A 97 5.80 14.13 17.54
N ALA A 98 4.86 15.04 17.83
CA ALA A 98 4.91 16.04 18.88
C ALA A 98 5.23 15.47 20.27
N HIS A 99 4.77 14.24 20.54
CA HIS A 99 5.02 13.55 21.80
C HIS A 99 6.51 13.22 22.04
N HIS A 100 7.33 13.05 20.99
CA HIS A 100 8.79 12.90 21.12
C HIS A 100 9.46 14.18 21.63
N HIS A 101 8.85 15.34 21.38
CA HIS A 101 9.30 16.64 21.89
C HIS A 101 8.64 17.01 23.24
N ASN A 102 7.93 16.08 23.88
CA ASN A 102 7.11 16.31 25.08
C ASN A 102 6.06 17.42 24.89
N ILE A 103 5.49 17.50 23.69
CA ILE A 103 4.33 18.33 23.39
C ILE A 103 3.10 17.42 23.46
N LEU A 104 2.41 17.49 24.59
CA LEU A 104 1.23 16.68 24.91
C LEU A 104 0.01 17.58 25.05
N ARG A 105 -1.18 16.96 25.02
CA ARG A 105 -2.42 17.61 25.42
C ARG A 105 -2.37 17.98 26.91
N PRO A 106 -3.22 18.91 27.39
CA PRO A 106 -3.25 19.31 28.81
C PRO A 106 -3.55 18.15 29.78
N ASN A 107 -4.28 17.13 29.32
CA ASN A 107 -4.58 15.92 30.07
C ASN A 107 -3.43 14.88 30.06
N GLY A 108 -2.31 15.17 29.38
CA GLY A 108 -1.16 14.27 29.24
C GLY A 108 -1.24 13.31 28.06
N GLU A 109 -2.32 13.33 27.28
CA GLU A 109 -2.45 12.48 26.09
C GLU A 109 -1.64 13.02 24.91
N ARG A 110 -1.43 12.15 23.91
CA ARG A 110 -0.74 12.53 22.67
C ARG A 110 -1.66 13.39 21.82
N TRP A 111 -1.08 14.28 21.03
CA TRP A 111 -1.77 14.90 19.89
C TRP A 111 -1.90 13.85 18.77
N GLU A 112 -2.77 12.88 19.02
CA GLU A 112 -3.07 11.73 18.17
C GLU A 112 -4.51 11.86 17.66
N ARG A 113 -4.76 11.44 16.41
CA ARG A 113 -6.12 11.34 15.85
C ARG A 113 -6.91 10.25 16.56
N GLU A 114 -8.22 10.44 16.70
CA GLU A 114 -9.07 9.52 17.45
C GLU A 114 -9.05 8.09 16.87
N ALA A 115 -9.11 7.95 15.54
CA ALA A 115 -9.07 6.64 14.89
C ALA A 115 -7.77 5.86 15.17
N CYS A 116 -6.61 6.54 15.17
CA CYS A 116 -5.33 5.95 15.56
C CYS A 116 -5.29 5.59 17.05
N SER A 117 -5.81 6.48 17.92
CA SER A 117 -5.89 6.21 19.37
C SER A 117 -6.73 4.97 19.66
N ARG A 118 -7.89 4.81 18.99
CA ARG A 118 -8.73 3.61 19.09
C ARG A 118 -7.98 2.36 18.66
N CYS A 119 -7.29 2.41 17.53
CA CYS A 119 -6.46 1.30 17.05
C CYS A 119 -5.35 0.94 18.06
N ARG A 120 -4.67 1.93 18.63
CA ARG A 120 -3.61 1.71 19.63
C ARG A 120 -4.13 1.07 20.92
N MET A 121 -5.32 1.45 21.37
CA MET A 121 -5.91 0.95 22.61
C MET A 121 -6.61 -0.40 22.43
N HIS A 122 -7.26 -0.63 21.28
CA HIS A 122 -8.10 -1.81 20.99
C HIS A 122 -7.56 -2.65 19.81
N GLY A 123 -6.25 -2.65 19.59
CA GLY A 123 -5.64 -3.22 18.37
C GLY A 123 -6.07 -4.65 18.04
N ALA A 124 -6.20 -5.51 19.06
CA ALA A 124 -6.64 -6.90 18.85
C ALA A 124 -8.09 -7.03 18.32
N GLU A 125 -8.97 -6.11 18.71
CA GLU A 125 -10.37 -6.09 18.28
C GLU A 125 -10.55 -5.39 16.94
N LEU A 126 -9.72 -4.37 16.68
CA LEU A 126 -9.76 -3.56 15.47
C LEU A 126 -8.83 -4.07 14.36
N GLU A 127 -8.13 -5.19 14.57
CA GLU A 127 -7.18 -5.75 13.61
C GLU A 127 -7.83 -5.95 12.22
N GLY A 128 -7.26 -5.30 11.20
CA GLY A 128 -7.76 -5.32 9.82
C GLY A 128 -8.95 -4.40 9.55
N LEU A 129 -9.40 -3.62 10.52
CA LEU A 129 -10.42 -2.57 10.32
C LEU A 129 -9.77 -1.23 9.94
N PRO A 130 -10.49 -0.36 9.21
CA PRO A 130 -10.03 0.98 8.90
C PRO A 130 -9.65 1.75 10.16
N CYS A 131 -8.45 2.32 10.15
CA CYS A 131 -7.95 3.19 11.21
C CYS A 131 -7.84 4.66 10.76
N ASP A 132 -8.41 4.97 9.59
CA ASP A 132 -8.52 6.30 9.05
C ASP A 132 -9.92 6.58 8.47
N ASP A 133 -10.51 7.70 8.91
CA ASP A 133 -11.82 8.17 8.45
C ASP A 133 -11.75 8.78 7.03
N THR A 134 -10.55 9.16 6.57
CA THR A 134 -10.30 9.76 5.24
C THR A 134 -9.81 8.74 4.21
N ASP A 135 -9.02 7.74 4.62
CA ASP A 135 -8.51 6.67 3.76
C ASP A 135 -8.84 5.27 4.31
N PRO A 136 -9.88 4.59 3.80
CA PRO A 136 -10.25 3.26 4.27
C PRO A 136 -9.21 2.17 3.94
N ALA A 137 -8.17 2.47 3.16
CA ALA A 137 -7.08 1.55 2.85
C ALA A 137 -6.09 1.38 4.01
N ARG A 138 -6.05 2.33 4.96
CA ARG A 138 -5.22 2.26 6.16
C ARG A 138 -5.92 1.43 7.21
N LEU A 139 -5.29 0.32 7.61
CA LEU A 139 -5.88 -0.65 8.52
C LEU A 139 -5.12 -0.69 9.84
N CYS A 140 -5.83 -0.99 10.92
CA CYS A 140 -5.22 -1.23 12.21
C CYS A 140 -4.51 -2.59 12.20
N ILE A 141 -3.20 -2.61 12.44
CA ILE A 141 -2.39 -3.82 12.47
C ILE A 141 -1.45 -3.76 13.65
N GLY A 142 -1.53 -4.73 14.56
CA GLY A 142 -0.67 -4.79 15.74
C GLY A 142 -0.77 -3.56 16.64
N GLY A 143 -1.94 -2.91 16.68
CA GLY A 143 -2.17 -1.68 17.45
C GLY A 143 -1.53 -0.43 16.85
N ARG A 144 -1.19 -0.43 15.55
CA ARG A 144 -0.75 0.75 14.80
C ARG A 144 -1.61 0.92 13.56
N CYS A 145 -1.87 2.16 13.18
CA CYS A 145 -2.47 2.43 11.88
C CYS A 145 -1.38 2.29 10.83
N SER A 146 -1.44 1.23 10.02
CA SER A 146 -0.40 0.94 9.05
C SER A 146 -0.50 1.85 7.82
N ASN A 147 0.59 1.97 7.08
CA ASN A 147 0.48 2.25 5.64
C ASN A 147 -0.41 1.18 4.96
N SER A 148 -0.99 1.48 3.79
CA SER A 148 -1.99 0.58 3.18
C SER A 148 -1.51 -0.87 3.17
N VAL A 149 -2.34 -1.81 3.65
CA VAL A 149 -1.98 -3.26 3.74
C VAL A 149 -1.47 -3.82 2.41
N CYS A 150 -1.85 -3.16 1.33
CA CYS A 150 -1.53 -3.53 -0.02
C CYS A 150 -0.14 -3.10 -0.49
N HIS A 151 0.54 -2.21 0.25
CA HIS A 151 1.89 -1.77 -0.09
C HIS A 151 2.91 -2.92 -0.12
N THR A 152 2.79 -3.90 0.79
CA THR A 152 3.71 -5.06 0.89
C THR A 152 3.19 -6.31 0.19
N LYS A 153 1.95 -6.29 -0.31
CA LYS A 153 1.31 -7.45 -0.92
C LYS A 153 1.27 -7.35 -2.44
N SER A 154 1.25 -8.50 -3.11
CA SER A 154 1.08 -8.54 -4.56
C SER A 154 -0.33 -8.08 -4.98
N PRO A 155 -0.49 -7.51 -6.19
CA PRO A 155 -1.81 -7.18 -6.74
C PRO A 155 -2.75 -8.40 -6.75
N GLY A 156 -4.01 -8.17 -6.44
CA GLY A 156 -5.04 -9.20 -6.34
C GLY A 156 -4.89 -10.15 -5.16
N SER A 157 -3.99 -9.88 -4.22
CA SER A 157 -3.90 -10.64 -2.97
C SER A 157 -5.04 -10.27 -2.01
N VAL A 158 -5.39 -11.19 -1.12
CA VAL A 158 -6.39 -10.94 -0.08
C VAL A 158 -5.81 -10.01 0.99
N CYS A 159 -6.54 -8.94 1.28
CA CYS A 159 -6.15 -7.94 2.28
C CYS A 159 -6.96 -8.03 3.57
N ASP A 160 -8.16 -8.62 3.52
CA ASP A 160 -9.06 -8.78 4.67
C ASP A 160 -9.14 -10.25 5.14
N ARG A 161 -9.34 -10.45 6.44
CA ARG A 161 -9.44 -11.76 7.09
C ARG A 161 -10.64 -12.58 6.58
N LYS A 162 -11.72 -11.94 6.15
CA LYS A 162 -12.90 -12.61 5.59
C LYS A 162 -12.75 -13.05 4.13
N MET A 163 -11.61 -12.74 3.50
CA MET A 163 -11.36 -13.02 2.07
C MET A 163 -12.33 -12.33 1.09
N GLU A 164 -12.98 -11.25 1.51
CA GLU A 164 -13.95 -10.49 0.69
C GLU A 164 -13.32 -9.31 -0.05
N LYS A 165 -12.15 -8.85 0.41
CA LYS A 165 -11.42 -7.70 -0.14
C LYS A 165 -10.04 -8.09 -0.66
N LEU A 166 -9.63 -7.40 -1.71
CA LEU A 166 -8.36 -7.59 -2.38
C LEU A 166 -7.55 -6.29 -2.42
N CYS A 167 -6.25 -6.46 -2.58
CA CYS A 167 -5.34 -5.38 -2.91
C CYS A 167 -5.41 -5.04 -4.39
N VAL A 168 -5.99 -3.88 -4.69
CA VAL A 168 -6.07 -3.32 -6.05
C VAL A 168 -5.54 -1.91 -5.95
N ASP A 169 -4.50 -1.59 -6.72
CA ASP A 169 -3.94 -0.24 -6.80
C ASP A 169 -3.57 0.37 -5.43
N ASN A 170 -2.94 -0.44 -4.56
CA ASN A 170 -2.59 -0.10 -3.17
C ASN A 170 -3.78 0.16 -2.23
N VAL A 171 -5.00 -0.15 -2.64
CA VAL A 171 -6.22 -0.02 -1.82
C VAL A 171 -6.76 -1.40 -1.47
N CYS A 172 -7.18 -1.59 -0.21
CA CYS A 172 -7.83 -2.81 0.26
C CYS A 172 -9.36 -2.68 0.12
N GLU A 173 -9.92 -3.25 -0.94
CA GLU A 173 -11.35 -3.08 -1.25
C GLU A 173 -11.97 -4.30 -1.95
N ASN A 174 -13.29 -4.28 -2.11
CA ASN A 174 -13.99 -5.24 -2.96
C ASN A 174 -14.18 -4.63 -4.37
N PRO A 175 -13.33 -4.95 -5.37
CA PRO A 175 -13.46 -4.41 -6.73
C PRO A 175 -14.77 -4.80 -7.43
N CYS A 176 -15.41 -5.90 -7.03
CA CYS A 176 -16.71 -6.30 -7.56
C CYS A 176 -17.84 -5.36 -7.14
N SER A 177 -17.75 -4.82 -5.92
CA SER A 177 -18.74 -3.86 -5.39
C SER A 177 -18.76 -2.53 -6.14
N ARG A 178 -17.69 -2.19 -6.88
CA ARG A 178 -17.63 -1.02 -7.76
C ARG A 178 -18.66 -1.08 -8.89
N PHE A 179 -18.99 -2.29 -9.36
CA PHE A 179 -20.02 -2.49 -10.38
C PHE A 179 -21.41 -2.55 -9.75
N ALA A 180 -21.58 -3.39 -8.72
CA ALA A 180 -22.82 -3.45 -7.96
C ALA A 180 -22.56 -3.94 -6.53
N PRO A 181 -23.23 -3.38 -5.51
CA PRO A 181 -22.91 -3.61 -4.10
C PRO A 181 -23.13 -5.06 -3.64
N HIS A 182 -23.89 -5.85 -4.40
CA HIS A 182 -24.14 -7.25 -4.11
C HIS A 182 -23.17 -8.24 -4.75
N LEU A 183 -22.20 -7.75 -5.52
CA LEU A 183 -21.17 -8.59 -6.09
C LEU A 183 -20.01 -8.76 -5.10
N MET A 184 -19.66 -10.02 -4.89
CA MET A 184 -18.57 -10.43 -4.01
C MET A 184 -17.44 -11.03 -4.81
N VAL A 185 -16.21 -10.85 -4.31
CA VAL A 185 -15.01 -11.48 -4.87
C VAL A 185 -15.10 -12.99 -4.73
N CYS A 186 -14.67 -13.71 -5.76
CA CYS A 186 -14.38 -15.13 -5.65
C CYS A 186 -13.27 -15.55 -6.62
N ASP A 187 -12.84 -16.80 -6.48
CA ASP A 187 -11.86 -17.37 -7.38
C ASP A 187 -12.55 -17.97 -8.59
N CYS A 188 -12.05 -17.64 -9.78
CA CYS A 188 -12.51 -18.27 -11.01
C CYS A 188 -12.29 -19.80 -10.95
N PRO A 189 -13.17 -20.63 -11.53
CA PRO A 189 -13.01 -22.07 -11.47
C PRO A 189 -11.69 -22.50 -12.12
N ALA A 190 -11.00 -23.49 -11.54
CA ALA A 190 -9.72 -23.97 -12.08
C ALA A 190 -9.88 -24.72 -13.41
N ILE A 191 -11.05 -25.36 -13.60
CA ILE A 191 -11.46 -26.05 -14.80
C ILE A 191 -12.76 -25.43 -15.27
N ASP A 192 -12.83 -25.04 -16.53
CA ASP A 192 -14.05 -24.54 -17.15
C ASP A 192 -15.10 -25.65 -17.21
N GLN A 193 -16.31 -25.36 -16.72
CA GLN A 193 -17.40 -26.34 -16.66
C GLN A 193 -17.93 -26.71 -18.04
N ASP A 194 -17.83 -25.79 -19.01
CA ASP A 194 -18.40 -25.99 -20.35
C ASP A 194 -17.43 -26.77 -21.24
N THR A 195 -16.13 -26.56 -21.06
CA THR A 195 -15.08 -27.15 -21.92
C THR A 195 -14.30 -28.28 -21.26
N GLY A 196 -14.28 -28.36 -19.93
CA GLY A 196 -13.51 -29.35 -19.17
C GLY A 196 -11.99 -29.10 -19.17
N PHE A 197 -11.52 -27.98 -19.73
CA PHE A 197 -10.10 -27.62 -19.76
C PHE A 197 -9.73 -26.64 -18.65
N ALA A 198 -8.42 -26.48 -18.42
CA ALA A 198 -7.91 -25.47 -17.48
C ALA A 198 -8.42 -24.08 -17.88
N SER A 199 -9.04 -23.39 -16.92
CA SER A 199 -9.62 -22.07 -17.18
C SER A 199 -8.54 -21.02 -17.44
N GLU A 200 -8.61 -20.38 -18.60
CA GLU A 200 -7.79 -19.20 -18.93
C GLU A 200 -8.08 -18.02 -17.99
N ASP A 201 -9.26 -18.01 -17.39
CA ASP A 201 -9.71 -16.97 -16.49
C ASP A 201 -9.27 -17.20 -15.04
N ARG A 202 -8.66 -18.35 -14.72
CA ARG A 202 -8.29 -18.71 -13.33
C ARG A 202 -7.48 -17.63 -12.64
N CYS A 203 -6.53 -17.01 -13.33
CA CYS A 203 -5.65 -15.98 -12.77
C CYS A 203 -6.26 -14.58 -12.75
N GLN A 204 -7.48 -14.40 -13.23
CA GLN A 204 -8.19 -13.13 -13.23
C GLN A 204 -9.13 -13.03 -12.03
N LEU A 205 -9.53 -11.81 -11.71
CA LEU A 205 -10.62 -11.57 -10.76
C LEU A 205 -11.93 -12.16 -11.29
N CYS A 206 -12.62 -12.93 -10.44
CA CYS A 206 -14.01 -13.30 -10.65
C CYS A 206 -14.91 -12.66 -9.58
N CYS A 207 -16.16 -12.43 -9.97
CA CYS A 207 -17.21 -11.97 -9.07
C CYS A 207 -18.40 -12.94 -9.13
N TYR A 208 -19.11 -13.07 -8.02
CA TYR A 208 -20.42 -13.72 -7.97
C TYR A 208 -21.44 -12.80 -7.30
N ASP A 209 -22.71 -13.04 -7.60
CA ASP A 209 -23.84 -12.32 -6.98
C ASP A 209 -24.28 -13.04 -5.70
N PHE A 210 -24.18 -12.35 -4.55
CA PHE A 210 -24.58 -12.94 -3.27
C PHE A 210 -26.10 -13.10 -3.12
N ASN A 211 -26.92 -12.36 -3.88
CA ASN A 211 -28.38 -12.46 -3.82
C ASN A 211 -28.88 -13.78 -4.43
N LEU A 212 -28.08 -14.41 -5.30
CA LEU A 212 -28.42 -15.72 -5.86
C LEU A 212 -28.33 -16.81 -4.79
N LYS A 213 -29.17 -17.84 -4.93
CA LYS A 213 -29.11 -19.01 -4.05
C LYS A 213 -27.74 -19.70 -4.18
N PRO A 214 -27.15 -20.24 -3.08
CA PRO A 214 -25.84 -20.88 -3.12
C PRO A 214 -25.67 -21.93 -4.22
N ALA A 215 -26.71 -22.73 -4.49
CA ALA A 215 -26.69 -23.76 -5.55
C ALA A 215 -26.56 -23.20 -6.98
N SER A 216 -26.91 -21.93 -7.19
CA SER A 216 -26.84 -21.23 -8.48
C SER A 216 -25.73 -20.18 -8.56
N ARG A 217 -25.00 -19.94 -7.46
CA ARG A 217 -23.90 -18.97 -7.44
C ARG A 217 -22.76 -19.49 -8.29
N ARG A 218 -22.47 -18.81 -9.40
CA ARG A 218 -21.33 -19.09 -10.28
C ARG A 218 -20.41 -17.90 -10.30
N CYS A 219 -19.12 -18.16 -10.07
CA CYS A 219 -18.06 -17.19 -10.25
C CYS A 219 -17.86 -16.90 -11.73
N GLN A 220 -17.89 -15.63 -12.09
CA GLN A 220 -17.80 -15.16 -13.46
C GLN A 220 -16.69 -14.14 -13.59
N ASN A 221 -15.97 -14.20 -14.71
CA ASN A 221 -14.83 -13.32 -14.96
C ASN A 221 -15.25 -11.85 -14.90
N ALA A 222 -14.59 -11.10 -14.02
CA ALA A 222 -14.94 -9.72 -13.70
C ALA A 222 -14.67 -8.77 -14.87
N TYR A 223 -13.57 -9.00 -15.59
CA TYR A 223 -13.19 -8.20 -16.76
C TYR A 223 -14.11 -8.45 -17.95
N ARG A 224 -14.38 -9.71 -18.30
CA ARG A 224 -15.21 -10.07 -19.46
C ARG A 224 -16.66 -9.64 -19.27
N LYS A 225 -17.26 -9.97 -18.11
CA LYS A 225 -18.68 -9.75 -17.83
C LYS A 225 -18.99 -8.34 -17.31
N TYR A 226 -18.26 -7.86 -16.30
CA TYR A 226 -18.59 -6.62 -15.59
C TYR A 226 -17.70 -5.43 -16.00
N LYS A 227 -16.69 -5.64 -16.87
CA LYS A 227 -15.71 -4.62 -17.27
C LYS A 227 -14.95 -4.01 -16.09
N ILE A 228 -14.76 -4.77 -15.01
CA ILE A 228 -13.96 -4.35 -13.87
C ILE A 228 -12.48 -4.43 -14.24
N MET A 229 -11.77 -3.32 -14.08
CA MET A 229 -10.37 -3.14 -14.47
C MET A 229 -9.59 -2.46 -13.35
N ASP A 230 -8.26 -2.59 -13.42
CA ASP A 230 -7.34 -1.74 -12.67
C ASP A 230 -7.27 -0.32 -13.26
N MET A 231 -6.53 0.56 -12.61
CA MET A 231 -6.27 1.93 -13.10
C MET A 231 -5.54 2.00 -14.46
N PHE A 232 -4.92 0.91 -14.91
CA PHE A 232 -4.27 0.79 -16.22
C PHE A 232 -5.16 0.15 -17.28
N GLN A 233 -6.47 0.02 -17.02
CA GLN A 233 -7.46 -0.62 -17.91
C GLN A 233 -7.15 -2.09 -18.24
N LYS A 234 -6.44 -2.78 -17.36
CA LYS A 234 -6.13 -4.21 -17.47
C LYS A 234 -7.05 -5.03 -16.56
N PRO A 235 -7.28 -6.32 -16.85
CA PRO A 235 -7.89 -7.22 -15.89
C PRO A 235 -7.04 -7.29 -14.62
N ILE A 236 -7.71 -7.34 -13.47
CA ILE A 236 -7.06 -7.48 -12.17
C ILE A 236 -6.53 -8.92 -12.04
N TRP A 237 -5.22 -9.08 -11.98
CA TRP A 237 -4.57 -10.39 -11.84
C TRP A 237 -4.45 -10.81 -10.37
N ARG A 238 -4.83 -12.07 -10.08
CA ARG A 238 -4.72 -12.69 -8.75
C ARG A 238 -3.37 -13.41 -8.63
N VAL A 239 -2.30 -12.66 -8.36
CA VAL A 239 -0.94 -13.23 -8.27
C VAL A 239 -0.83 -14.19 -7.09
N GLY A 240 -0.20 -15.34 -7.30
CA GLY A 240 -0.02 -16.39 -6.28
C GLY A 240 -1.21 -17.34 -6.13
N LEU A 241 -2.33 -17.10 -6.84
CA LEU A 241 -3.47 -18.00 -6.81
C LEU A 241 -3.11 -19.35 -7.44
N GLU A 242 -3.49 -20.44 -6.78
CA GLU A 242 -3.27 -21.79 -7.30
C GLU A 242 -4.11 -22.03 -8.56
N CYS A 243 -3.56 -22.77 -9.51
CA CYS A 243 -4.25 -23.18 -10.71
C CYS A 243 -3.89 -24.61 -11.14
N ALA A 244 -4.55 -25.08 -12.21
CA ALA A 244 -4.53 -26.47 -12.61
C ALA A 244 -3.10 -27.05 -12.71
N GLY A 245 -2.92 -28.25 -12.15
CA GLY A 245 -1.63 -28.95 -12.15
C GLY A 245 -0.61 -28.43 -11.13
N GLY A 246 -1.07 -27.86 -10.00
CA GLY A 246 -0.19 -27.40 -8.91
C GLY A 246 0.65 -26.16 -9.27
N LYS A 247 0.22 -25.40 -10.27
CA LYS A 247 0.86 -24.16 -10.72
C LYS A 247 0.29 -22.97 -9.96
N VAL A 248 0.95 -21.82 -10.06
CA VAL A 248 0.47 -20.54 -9.50
C VAL A 248 0.47 -19.43 -10.54
N CYS A 249 -0.47 -18.52 -10.38
CA CYS A 249 -0.63 -17.35 -11.22
C CYS A 249 0.50 -16.34 -11.00
N ASN A 250 1.16 -15.92 -12.07
CA ASN A 250 2.18 -14.88 -12.02
C ASN A 250 1.60 -13.48 -12.30
N LYS A 251 2.45 -12.45 -12.28
CA LYS A 251 2.07 -11.04 -12.52
C LYS A 251 1.52 -10.73 -13.91
N PHE A 252 1.61 -11.69 -14.84
CA PHE A 252 1.10 -11.57 -16.20
C PHE A 252 -0.21 -12.34 -16.42
N GLY A 253 -0.81 -12.88 -15.34
CA GLY A 253 -2.03 -13.67 -15.45
C GLY A 253 -1.82 -15.09 -15.99
N VAL A 254 -0.59 -15.59 -15.99
CA VAL A 254 -0.26 -16.90 -16.55
C VAL A 254 -0.01 -17.91 -15.44
N CYS A 255 -0.59 -19.10 -15.60
CA CYS A 255 -0.32 -20.27 -14.77
C CYS A 255 1.04 -20.88 -15.06
N SER A 256 1.99 -20.63 -14.17
CA SER A 256 3.35 -21.19 -14.25
C SER A 256 3.68 -21.96 -12.98
N ALA A 257 4.57 -22.96 -13.07
CA ALA A 257 5.11 -23.58 -11.88
C ALA A 257 5.78 -22.49 -11.03
N SER A 258 5.44 -22.41 -9.75
CA SER A 258 6.20 -21.61 -8.78
C SER A 258 7.65 -22.03 -8.89
N ASN A 259 8.56 -21.05 -9.03
CA ASN A 259 9.99 -21.29 -9.07
C ASN A 259 10.36 -22.30 -7.98
N LEU A 260 10.97 -23.42 -8.38
CA LEU A 260 11.75 -24.21 -7.42
C LEU A 260 12.65 -23.22 -6.67
N PRO A 261 12.76 -23.33 -5.33
CA PRO A 261 13.61 -22.43 -4.58
C PRO A 261 14.99 -22.46 -5.23
N PHE A 262 15.57 -21.27 -5.47
CA PHE A 262 16.89 -21.07 -6.08
C PHE A 262 18.00 -21.90 -5.38
N LEU A 263 17.73 -22.40 -4.18
CA LEU A 263 18.58 -23.29 -3.38
C LEU A 263 18.63 -24.74 -3.87
N LEU A 264 17.63 -25.23 -4.60
CA LEU A 264 17.57 -26.63 -5.07
C LEU A 264 18.65 -26.97 -6.12
N PRO A 265 18.92 -26.12 -7.14
CA PRO A 265 20.07 -26.34 -8.01
C PRO A 265 21.41 -26.18 -7.26
N PHE A 266 21.50 -25.27 -6.29
CA PHE A 266 22.71 -25.12 -5.45
C PHE A 266 22.99 -26.37 -4.59
N LEU A 267 21.97 -26.95 -3.96
CA LEU A 267 22.10 -28.19 -3.18
C LEU A 267 22.48 -29.37 -4.07
N LEU A 268 21.93 -29.46 -5.28
CA LEU A 268 22.31 -30.50 -6.26
C LEU A 268 23.76 -30.34 -6.74
N ILE A 269 24.24 -29.11 -6.96
CA ILE A 269 25.63 -28.83 -7.34
C ILE A 269 26.59 -29.19 -6.18
N MET A 270 26.25 -28.82 -4.94
CA MET A 270 27.06 -29.15 -3.77
C MET A 270 27.13 -30.66 -3.52
N LEU A 271 26.01 -31.38 -3.70
CA LEU A 271 25.96 -32.83 -3.56
C LEU A 271 26.76 -33.53 -4.67
N TYR A 272 26.72 -33.02 -5.91
CA TYR A 272 27.54 -33.50 -7.01
C TYR A 272 29.03 -33.27 -6.76
N GLN A 273 29.43 -32.10 -6.24
CA GLN A 273 30.83 -31.84 -5.88
C GLN A 273 31.31 -32.76 -4.75
N PHE A 274 30.47 -33.05 -3.76
CA PHE A 274 30.80 -33.99 -2.68
C PHE A 274 30.96 -35.44 -3.17
N LEU A 275 30.13 -35.87 -4.13
CA LEU A 275 30.20 -37.21 -4.72
C LEU A 275 31.36 -37.37 -5.72
N CYS A 276 31.85 -36.28 -6.32
CA CYS A 276 33.01 -36.31 -7.24
C CYS A 276 34.38 -36.17 -6.52
N GLN A 277 34.40 -35.93 -5.21
CA GLN A 277 35.63 -35.87 -4.41
C GLN A 277 35.99 -37.21 -3.73
N PHE A 278 35.19 -38.26 -3.92
CA PHE A 278 35.47 -39.63 -3.51
C PHE A 278 35.57 -40.57 -4.71
#